data_AF-A0A6I3ZJS1-F1
#
_entry.id   AF-A0A6I3ZJS1-F1
#
_cell.length_a   1.000
_cell.length_b   1.000
_cell.length_c   1.000
_cell.angle_alpha   90.00
_cell.angle_beta   90.00
_cell.angle_gamma   90.00
#
_symmetry.space_group_name_H-M   'P 1'
#
loop_
_entity.id
_entity.type
_entity.pdbx_description
1 polymer ?
#
loop_
_entity_poly.entity_id
_entity_poly.type
_entity_poly.pdbx_seq_one_letter_code
_entity_poly.pdbx_strand_id
1 'polypeptide(L)' 'MGIGTTLVFATMNLDVLFGHTGAPVFIILGLFYGVFVLGMAVALVLRRKRPDIYALIGRQ' A
#
# COMPACT_ATOMS: atom_id res chain seq x y z
N MET A 1 -10.33 -12.08 0.11
CA MET A 1 -8.94 -11.56 0.11
C MET A 1 -9.01 -10.06 -0.09
N GLY A 2 -8.38 -9.27 0.77
CA GLY A 2 -8.37 -7.81 0.68
C GLY A 2 -7.06 -7.26 0.09
N ILE A 3 -7.00 -5.96 -0.18
CA ILE A 3 -5.83 -5.30 -0.77
C ILE A 3 -4.56 -5.52 0.08
N GLY A 4 -4.67 -5.50 1.41
CA GLY A 4 -3.54 -5.77 2.31
C GLY A 4 -3.00 -7.20 2.19
N THR A 5 -3.88 -8.20 2.08
CA THR A 5 -3.44 -9.59 1.88
C THR A 5 -2.75 -9.77 0.53
N THR A 6 -3.23 -9.09 -0.53
CA THR A 6 -2.60 -9.13 -1.86
C THR A 6 -1.20 -8.51 -1.83
N LEU A 7 -1.00 -7.41 -1.11
CA LEU A 7 0.31 -6.77 -0.96
C LEU A 7 1.33 -7.69 -0.28
N VAL A 8 0.92 -8.42 0.76
CA VAL A 8 1.79 -9.38 1.45
C VAL A 8 2.19 -10.51 0.50
N PHE A 9 1.24 -11.15 -0.19
CA PHE A 9 1.55 -12.22 -1.14
C PHE A 9 2.44 -11.76 -2.31
N ALA A 10 2.23 -10.54 -2.80
CA ALA A 10 3.07 -9.96 -3.84
C ALA A 10 4.53 -9.74 -3.36
N THR A 11 4.71 -9.46 -2.07
CA THR A 11 6.04 -9.16 -1.51
C THR A 11 6.79 -10.38 -0.98
N MET A 12 6.11 -11.49 -0.68
CA MET A 12 6.73 -12.72 -0.15
C MET A 12 7.72 -13.40 -1.10
N ASN A 13 7.65 -13.12 -2.41
CA ASN A 13 8.50 -13.78 -3.41
C ASN A 13 9.63 -12.88 -3.93
N LEU A 14 9.83 -11.70 -3.33
CA LEU A 14 10.86 -10.77 -3.81
C LEU A 14 12.26 -11.35 -3.65
N ASP A 15 12.51 -12.15 -2.62
CA ASP A 15 13.79 -12.84 -2.41
C ASP A 15 14.13 -13.80 -3.56
N VAL A 16 13.11 -14.49 -4.10
CA VAL A 16 13.21 -15.37 -5.25
C VAL A 16 13.39 -14.56 -6.54
N LEU A 17 12.63 -13.48 -6.68
CA LEU A 17 12.66 -12.62 -7.86
C LEU A 17 14.01 -11.92 -8.05
N PHE A 18 14.63 -11.49 -6.95
CA PHE A 18 15.91 -10.79 -6.98
C PHE A 18 17.12 -11.71 -6.80
N GLY A 19 16.91 -13.01 -6.53
CA GLY A 19 17.98 -14.01 -6.36
C GLY A 19 18.95 -13.71 -5.21
N HIS A 20 18.61 -12.75 -4.36
CA HIS A 20 19.46 -12.19 -3.31
C HIS A 20 18.62 -11.94 -2.08
N THR A 21 19.10 -12.39 -0.92
CA THR A 21 18.52 -12.08 0.39
C THR A 21 19.44 -11.08 1.08
N GLY A 22 18.95 -9.86 1.34
CA GLY A 22 19.79 -8.81 1.93
C GLY A 22 19.23 -7.40 1.80
N ALA A 23 20.09 -6.41 2.08
CA ALA A 23 19.72 -4.98 2.13
C ALA A 23 18.90 -4.47 0.93
N PRO A 24 19.18 -4.86 -0.34
CA PRO A 24 18.39 -4.38 -1.48
C PRO A 24 16.91 -4.77 -1.42
N VAL A 25 16.60 -5.99 -0.99
CA VAL A 25 15.21 -6.47 -0.87
C VAL A 25 14.48 -5.68 0.22
N PHE A 26 15.13 -5.43 1.36
CA PHE A 26 14.52 -4.63 2.44
C PHE A 26 14.25 -3.18 2.03
N ILE A 27 15.12 -2.58 1.22
CA ILE A 27 14.89 -1.23 0.67
C ILE A 27 13.65 -1.23 -0.22
N ILE A 28 13.54 -2.21 -1.13
CA ILE A 28 12.41 -2.33 -2.05
C ILE A 28 11.11 -2.59 -1.28
N LEU A 29 11.11 -3.52 -0.33
CA LEU A 29 9.98 -3.76 0.58
C LEU A 29 9.56 -2.48 1.30
N GLY A 30 10.53 -1.76 1.87
CA GLY A 30 10.29 -0.48 2.53
C GLY A 30 9.63 0.56 1.61
N LEU A 31 10.02 0.63 0.34
CA LEU A 31 9.39 1.50 -0.65
C LEU A 31 7.95 1.09 -0.95
N PHE A 32 7.69 -0.21 -1.17
CA PHE A 32 6.33 -0.70 -1.44
C PHE A 32 5.38 -0.43 -0.27
N TYR A 33 5.77 -0.83 0.94
CA TYR A 33 4.97 -0.57 2.14
C TYR A 33 4.86 0.93 2.44
N GLY A 34 5.93 1.70 2.21
CA GLY A 34 5.95 3.15 2.41
C GLY A 34 4.94 3.87 1.51
N VAL A 35 4.95 3.58 0.20
CA VAL A 35 3.98 4.16 -0.75
C VAL A 35 2.56 3.74 -0.42
N PHE A 36 2.36 2.48 -0.01
CA PHE A 36 1.03 2.00 0.38
C PHE A 36 0.48 2.75 1.61
N VAL A 37 1.28 2.88 2.66
CA VAL A 37 0.90 3.61 3.88
C VAL A 37 0.69 5.10 3.59
N LEU A 38 1.56 5.72 2.80
CA LEU A 38 1.39 7.11 2.37
C LEU A 38 0.10 7.30 1.57
N GLY A 39 -0.22 6.40 0.64
CA GLY A 39 -1.47 6.40 -0.11
C GLY A 39 -2.69 6.33 0.80
N MET A 40 -2.67 5.42 1.79
CA MET A 40 -3.73 5.34 2.79
C MET A 40 -3.85 6.62 3.63
N ALA A 41 -2.72 7.16 4.10
CA ALA A 41 -2.72 8.39 4.88
C ALA A 41 -3.29 9.57 4.08
N VAL A 42 -2.87 9.73 2.82
CA VAL A 42 -3.38 10.75 1.91
C VAL A 42 -4.88 10.56 1.66
N ALA A 43 -5.35 9.33 1.43
CA ALA A 43 -6.76 9.04 1.27
C ALA A 43 -7.58 9.39 2.52
N LEU A 44 -7.08 9.09 3.72
CA LEU A 44 -7.72 9.46 4.98
C LEU A 44 -7.75 10.98 5.19
N VAL A 45 -6.67 11.68 4.84
CA VAL A 45 -6.61 13.15 4.91
C VAL A 45 -7.58 13.78 3.92
N LEU A 46 -7.66 13.28 2.69
CA LEU A 46 -8.62 13.72 1.68
C LEU A 46 -10.06 13.48 2.14
N ARG A 47 -10.35 12.32 2.73
CA ARG A 47 -11.65 12.01 3.32
C ARG A 47 -12.03 13.01 4.42
N ARG A 48 -11.07 13.45 5.24
CA ARG A 48 -11.31 14.47 6.27
C ARG A 48 -11.49 15.88 5.69
N LYS A 49 -10.73 16.23 4.64
CA LYS A 49 -10.75 17.57 4.05
C LYS A 49 -11.91 17.81 3.08
N ARG A 50 -12.42 16.77 2.42
CA ARG A 50 -13.56 16.86 1.48
C ARG A 50 -14.59 15.78 1.78
N PRO A 51 -15.22 15.82 2.97
CA PRO A 51 -16.23 14.83 3.34
C PRO A 51 -17.40 14.82 2.36
N ASP A 52 -17.73 15.95 1.75
CA ASP A 52 -18.87 16.12 0.84
C ASP A 52 -18.75 15.25 -0.42
N ILE A 53 -17.54 15.15 -1.01
CA ILE A 53 -17.28 14.33 -2.20
C ILE A 53 -17.24 12.84 -1.82
N TYR A 54 -16.64 12.50 -0.67
CA TYR A 54 -16.57 11.11 -0.24
C TYR A 54 -17.92 10.55 0.26
N ALA A 55 -18.80 11.41 0.77
CA ALA A 55 -20.16 11.03 1.14
C ALA A 55 -21.02 10.66 -0.08
N LEU A 56 -20.75 11.25 -1.25
CA LEU A 56 -21.39 10.86 -2.51
C LEU A 56 -20.95 9.47 -2.99
N ILE A 57 -19.66 9.13 -2.84
CA ILE A 57 -19.12 7.81 -3.24
C ILE A 57 -19.75 6.68 -2.40
N GLY A 58 -19.97 6.89 -1.10
CA GLY A 58 -20.60 5.90 -0.22
C GLY A 58 -22.13 5.85 -0.27
N ARG A 59 -22.76 6.70 -1.10
CA ARG A 59 -24.22 6.77 -1.26
C ARG A 59 -24.71 6.10 -2.55
N GLN A 60 -23.81 5.59 -3.38
CA GLN A 60 -24.13 4.69 -4.50
C GLN A 60 -24.01 3.24 -4.05
#